data_AF-A8PB63-F1
#
_entry.id   AF-A8PB63-F1
#
_cell.length_a   1.000
_cell.length_b   1.000
_cell.length_c   1.000
_cell.angle_alpha   90.00
_cell.angle_beta   90.00
_cell.angle_gamma   90.00
#
_symmetry.space_group_name_H-M   'P 1'
#
loop_
_entity.id
_entity.type
_entity.pdbx_description
1 polymer ?
#
loop_
_entity_poly.entity_id
_entity_poly.type
_entity_poly.pdbx_seq_one_letter_code
_entity_poly.pdbx_strand_id
1 'polypeptide(L)'
;MSILLYLSLATVISSSYVGLLYAFDFYGVDRDDPHSIKRRLLGAVLNNIISIACTYAVLCKHHESPLSVMGIHTRGIYPACILPTLLTCICYLGNWVMIYIDNNFWSFFR
;
A
#
# COMPACT_ATOMS: atom_id res chain seq x y z
N MET A 1 14.12 -26.53 -0.67
CA MET A 1 14.57 -25.25 -0.08
C MET A 1 13.39 -24.30 0.00
N SER A 2 12.76 -24.18 1.16
CA SER A 2 11.54 -24.94 1.43
C SER A 2 10.52 -23.97 2.05
N ILE A 3 9.23 -24.21 1.89
CA ILE A 3 8.05 -23.49 2.43
C ILE A 3 8.28 -22.54 3.62
N LEU A 4 9.07 -22.94 4.62
CA LEU A 4 9.57 -22.11 5.71
C LEU A 4 10.10 -20.73 5.28
N LEU A 5 10.89 -20.65 4.20
CA LEU A 5 11.44 -19.40 3.70
C LEU A 5 10.32 -18.48 3.18
N TYR A 6 9.36 -19.01 2.40
CA TYR A 6 8.23 -18.24 1.90
C TYR A 6 7.30 -17.76 3.02
N LEU A 7 7.03 -18.62 4.01
CA LEU A 7 6.23 -18.28 5.19
C LEU A 7 6.92 -17.21 6.04
N SER A 8 8.23 -17.33 6.26
CA SER A 8 9.01 -16.33 6.99
C SER A 8 9.06 -14.99 6.25
N LEU A 9 9.19 -15.01 4.91
CA LEU A 9 9.20 -13.80 4.11
C LEU A 9 7.84 -13.09 4.14
N ALA A 10 6.74 -13.83 3.99
CA ALA A 10 5.39 -13.29 4.02
C ALA A 10 5.08 -12.65 5.38
N THR A 11 5.41 -13.34 6.48
CA THR A 11 5.20 -12.82 7.84
C THR A 11 6.06 -11.59 8.13
N VAL A 12 7.32 -11.57 7.70
CA VAL A 12 8.20 -10.39 7.84
C VAL A 12 7.68 -9.21 7.04
N ILE A 13 7.22 -9.41 5.80
CA ILE A 13 6.66 -8.35 4.95
C ILE A 13 5.37 -7.76 5.56
N SER A 14 4.48 -8.60 6.07
CA SER A 14 3.25 -8.13 6.72
C SER A 14 3.54 -7.42 8.04
N SER A 15 4.51 -7.93 8.81
CA SER A 15 4.91 -7.32 10.08
C SER A 15 5.70 -6.02 9.87
N SER A 16 6.50 -5.93 8.81
CA SER A 16 7.26 -4.73 8.46
C SER A 16 6.35 -3.59 8.02
N TYR A 17 5.22 -3.90 7.36
CA TYR A 17 4.20 -2.90 7.05
C TYR A 17 3.68 -2.23 8.33
N VAL A 18 3.24 -3.04 9.30
CA VAL A 18 2.72 -2.55 10.58
C VAL A 18 3.82 -1.81 11.35
N GLY A 19 5.03 -2.39 11.39
CA GLY A 19 6.20 -1.78 12.04
C GLY A 19 6.59 -0.44 11.46
N LEU A 20 6.62 -0.29 10.13
CA LEU A 20 6.87 1.02 9.49
C LEU A 20 5.74 2.00 9.80
N LEU A 21 4.50 1.54 9.79
CA LEU A 21 3.37 2.43 10.05
C LEU A 21 3.46 3.05 11.46
N TYR A 22 3.89 2.25 12.45
CA TYR A 22 4.14 2.73 13.81
C TYR A 22 5.46 3.50 13.96
N ALA A 23 6.54 3.11 13.27
CA ALA A 23 7.83 3.81 13.34
C ALA A 23 7.79 5.20 12.69
N PHE A 24 6.92 5.39 11.69
CA PHE A 24 6.68 6.68 11.06
C PHE A 24 5.56 7.49 11.74
N ASP A 25 4.92 6.95 12.78
CA ASP A 25 3.97 7.66 13.62
C ASP A 25 4.69 8.46 14.71
N PHE A 26 4.48 9.78 14.76
CA PHE A 26 5.17 10.66 15.70
C PHE A 26 4.35 10.78 16.99
N TYR A 27 4.83 10.15 18.08
CA TYR A 27 4.55 10.54 19.47
C TYR A 27 3.09 10.90 19.83
N GLY A 28 2.09 10.26 19.21
CA GLY A 28 0.69 10.43 19.58
C GLY A 28 0.13 11.85 19.41
N VAL A 29 0.83 12.76 18.72
CA VAL A 29 0.31 14.08 18.36
C VAL A 29 -0.54 13.92 17.12
N ASP A 30 -1.80 14.34 17.25
CA ASP A 30 -2.91 14.33 16.32
C ASP A 30 -2.81 13.41 15.09
N ARG A 31 -3.69 12.40 15.03
CA ARG A 31 -3.76 11.48 13.88
C ARG A 31 -4.08 12.17 12.55
N ASP A 32 -4.57 13.41 12.62
CA ASP A 32 -4.94 14.25 11.49
C ASP A 32 -3.83 15.23 11.09
N ASP A 33 -2.63 15.16 11.68
CA ASP A 33 -1.51 15.99 11.25
C ASP A 33 -1.14 15.67 9.79
N PRO A 34 -1.26 16.63 8.87
CA PRO A 34 -1.06 16.38 7.43
C PRO A 34 0.36 15.88 7.13
N HIS A 35 1.35 16.27 7.94
CA HIS A 35 2.73 15.81 7.82
C HIS A 35 2.89 14.33 8.24
N SER A 36 2.15 13.87 9.24
CA SER A 36 2.13 12.47 9.69
C SER A 36 1.49 11.57 8.62
N ILE A 37 0.39 12.03 8.02
CA ILE A 37 -0.30 11.32 6.93
C ILE A 37 0.62 11.15 5.71
N LYS A 38 1.29 12.21 5.25
CA LYS A 38 2.23 12.14 4.11
C LYS A 38 3.37 11.16 4.37
N ARG A 39 3.91 11.10 5.59
CA ARG A 39 4.99 10.17 5.97
C ARG A 39 4.51 8.72 6.10
N ARG A 40 3.31 8.49 6.66
CA ARG A 40 2.70 7.15 6.71
C ARG A 40 2.41 6.63 5.30
N LEU A 41 1.93 7.49 4.40
CA LEU A 41 1.77 7.15 2.98
C LEU A 41 3.11 6.78 2.34
N LEU A 42 4.14 7.59 2.55
CA LEU A 42 5.48 7.30 2.02
C LEU A 42 6.04 5.97 2.57
N GLY A 43 5.90 5.72 3.87
CA GLY A 43 6.31 4.46 4.50
C GLY A 43 5.56 3.25 3.95
N ALA A 44 4.23 3.37 3.78
CA ALA A 44 3.41 2.33 3.18
C ALA A 44 3.79 2.05 1.71
N VAL A 45 4.04 3.09 0.92
CA VAL A 45 4.47 2.97 -0.48
C VAL A 45 5.84 2.31 -0.56
N LEU A 46 6.82 2.77 0.22
CA LEU A 46 8.15 2.18 0.24
C LEU A 46 8.12 0.72 0.68
N ASN A 47 7.37 0.39 1.74
CA ASN A 47 7.24 -0.98 2.20
C ASN A 47 6.60 -1.89 1.13
N ASN A 48 5.58 -1.41 0.41
CA ASN A 48 4.99 -2.17 -0.69
C ASN A 48 5.96 -2.37 -1.86
N ILE A 49 6.71 -1.34 -2.25
CA ILE A 49 7.72 -1.45 -3.32
C ILE A 49 8.80 -2.47 -2.94
N ILE A 50 9.34 -2.38 -1.72
CA ILE A 50 10.35 -3.31 -1.22
C ILE A 50 9.79 -4.73 -1.16
N SER A 51 8.57 -4.90 -0.68
CA SER A 51 7.87 -6.19 -0.64
C SER A 51 7.74 -6.83 -2.03
N ILE A 52 7.29 -6.07 -3.04
CA ILE A 52 7.17 -6.54 -4.42
C ILE A 52 8.55 -6.92 -4.97
N ALA A 53 9.57 -6.08 -4.75
CA ALA A 53 10.94 -6.32 -5.20
C ALA A 53 11.56 -7.58 -4.56
N CYS A 54 11.40 -7.76 -3.24
CA CYS A 54 11.87 -8.95 -2.53
C CYS A 54 11.16 -10.21 -3.03
N THR A 55 9.84 -10.16 -3.20
CA THR A 55 9.08 -11.29 -3.74
C THR A 55 9.53 -11.62 -5.16
N TYR A 56 9.88 -10.61 -5.97
CA TYR A 56 10.32 -10.79 -7.35
C TYR A 56 11.68 -11.45 -7.41
N ALA A 57 12.63 -10.97 -6.59
CA ALA A 57 13.97 -11.54 -6.50
C ALA A 57 13.95 -13.03 -6.08
N VAL A 58 12.99 -13.41 -5.23
CA VAL A 58 12.81 -14.80 -4.79
C VAL A 58 12.17 -15.66 -5.90
N LEU A 59 11.11 -15.16 -6.55
CA LEU A 59 10.39 -15.91 -7.60
C LEU A 59 11.17 -16.04 -8.91
N CYS A 60 11.99 -15.05 -9.27
CA CYS A 60 12.79 -15.05 -10.50
C CYS A 60 13.80 -16.22 -10.56
N LYS A 61 14.14 -16.81 -9.41
CA LYS A 61 15.02 -17.99 -9.35
C LYS A 61 14.33 -19.30 -9.71
N HIS A 62 12.99 -19.35 -9.66
CA HIS A 62 12.21 -20.58 -9.80
C HIS A 62 11.21 -20.55 -10.97
N HIS A 63 10.89 -19.37 -11.49
CA HIS A 63 9.90 -19.19 -12.56
C HIS A 63 10.40 -18.23 -13.64
N GLU A 64 10.17 -18.57 -14.92
CA GLU A 64 10.51 -17.72 -16.07
C GLU A 64 9.63 -16.45 -16.17
N SER A 65 8.41 -16.50 -15.62
CA SER A 65 7.45 -15.38 -15.64
C SER A 65 6.98 -14.97 -14.22
N PRO A 66 7.88 -14.45 -13.37
CA PRO A 66 7.60 -14.17 -11.96
C PRO A 66 6.47 -13.16 -11.72
N LEU A 67 6.30 -12.16 -12.62
CA LEU A 67 5.24 -11.15 -12.51
C LEU A 67 3.84 -11.73 -12.73
N SER A 68 3.71 -12.72 -13.62
CA SER A 68 2.44 -13.41 -13.88
C SER A 68 1.99 -14.20 -12.65
N VAL A 69 2.92 -14.86 -11.98
CA VAL A 69 2.67 -15.62 -10.73
C VAL A 69 2.26 -14.69 -9.58
N MET A 70 2.75 -13.46 -9.55
CA MET A 70 2.31 -12.43 -8.60
C MET A 70 0.92 -11.87 -8.88
N GLY A 71 0.29 -12.25 -9.98
CA GLY A 71 -1.00 -11.71 -10.41
C GLY A 71 -0.89 -10.42 -11.23
N ILE A 72 0.32 -9.92 -11.52
CA ILE A 72 0.51 -8.75 -12.38
C ILE A 72 0.40 -9.20 -13.84
N HIS A 73 -0.81 -9.09 -14.36
CA HIS A 73 -1.12 -9.38 -15.77
C HIS A 73 -1.25 -8.08 -16.54
N THR A 74 -0.62 -7.99 -17.71
CA THR A 74 -0.77 -6.85 -18.63
C THR A 74 -2.15 -6.84 -19.31
N ARG A 75 -2.78 -8.02 -19.44
CA ARG A 75 -4.15 -8.16 -19.92
C ARG A 75 -5.12 -7.78 -18.80
N GLY A 76 -5.90 -6.72 -19.03
CA GLY A 76 -6.94 -6.30 -18.10
C GLY A 76 -6.47 -5.37 -16.97
N ILE A 77 -5.32 -4.70 -17.13
CA ILE A 77 -4.87 -3.65 -16.18
C ILE A 77 -5.94 -2.58 -16.01
N TYR A 78 -6.56 -2.13 -17.11
CA TYR A 78 -7.59 -1.08 -17.06
C TYR A 78 -8.76 -1.42 -16.13
N PRO A 79 -9.49 -2.55 -16.30
CA PRO A 79 -10.56 -2.90 -15.36
C PRO A 79 -10.03 -3.21 -13.96
N ALA A 80 -8.84 -3.79 -13.83
CA ALA A 80 -8.22 -4.08 -12.53
C ALA A 80 -7.89 -2.82 -11.72
N CYS A 81 -7.62 -1.68 -12.38
CA CYS A 81 -7.42 -0.40 -11.69
C CYS A 81 -8.74 0.35 -11.49
N ILE A 82 -9.59 0.41 -12.51
CA ILE A 82 -10.80 1.25 -12.50
C ILE A 82 -11.84 0.71 -11.51
N LEU A 83 -12.12 -0.60 -11.52
CA LEU A 83 -13.16 -1.19 -10.67
C LEU A 83 -12.90 -0.97 -9.16
N PRO A 84 -11.72 -1.32 -8.61
CA PRO A 84 -11.48 -1.09 -7.19
C PRO A 84 -11.37 0.39 -6.84
N THR A 85 -10.85 1.24 -7.75
CA THR A 85 -10.81 2.69 -7.52
C THR A 85 -12.22 3.27 -7.42
N LEU A 86 -13.09 2.91 -8.36
CA LEU A 86 -14.49 3.34 -8.37
C LEU A 86 -15.23 2.83 -7.13
N LEU A 87 -15.06 1.56 -6.78
CA LEU A 87 -15.64 0.99 -5.57
C LEU A 87 -15.17 1.71 -4.31
N THR A 88 -13.87 2.02 -4.22
CA THR A 88 -13.29 2.79 -3.10
C THR A 88 -13.91 4.19 -3.03
N CYS A 89 -14.03 4.90 -4.16
CA CYS A 89 -14.67 6.21 -4.20
C CYS A 89 -16.14 6.16 -3.73
N ILE A 90 -16.88 5.11 -4.10
CA ILE A 90 -18.27 4.92 -3.66
C ILE A 90 -18.33 4.65 -2.16
N CYS A 91 -17.53 3.71 -1.65
CA CYS A 91 -17.52 3.36 -0.22
C CYS A 91 -17.10 4.53 0.66
N TYR A 92 -16.19 5.38 0.19
CA TYR A 92 -15.68 6.55 0.91
C TYR A 92 -16.34 7.87 0.48
N LEU A 93 -17.46 7.82 -0.25
CA LEU A 93 -18.16 9.03 -0.73
C LEU A 93 -18.55 9.97 0.42
N GLY A 94 -18.93 9.42 1.58
CA GLY A 94 -19.25 10.21 2.77
C GLY A 94 -18.07 11.07 3.24
N ASN A 95 -16.85 10.53 3.22
CA ASN A 95 -15.65 11.28 3.60
C ASN A 95 -15.36 12.40 2.60
N TRP A 96 -15.57 12.16 1.29
CA TRP A 96 -15.43 13.20 0.27
C TRP A 96 -16.39 14.37 0.48
N VAL A 97 -17.65 14.08 0.80
CA VAL A 97 -18.67 15.11 1.07
C VAL A 97 -18.30 15.92 2.32
N MET A 98 -17.83 15.27 3.38
CA MET A 98 -17.43 15.95 4.61
C MET A 98 -16.22 16.89 4.37
N ILE A 99 -15.19 16.44 3.66
CA ILE A 99 -14.03 17.28 3.29
C ILE A 99 -14.46 18.47 2.43
N TYR A 100 -15.43 18.28 1.52
CA TYR A 100 -15.96 19.36 0.68
C TYR A 100 -16.69 20.42 1.51
N ILE A 101 -17.55 20.01 2.44
CA ILE A 101 -18.29 20.91 3.33
C ILE A 101 -17.33 21.69 4.24
N ASP A 102 -16.30 21.03 4.77
CA ASP A 102 -15.33 21.63 5.69
C ASP A 102 -14.32 22.57 5.00
N ASN A 103 -14.38 22.75 3.66
CA ASN A 103 -13.42 23.52 2.85
C ASN A 103 -11.95 23.12 3.05
N ASN A 104 -11.70 21.95 3.64
CA ASN A 104 -10.37 21.51 4.06
C ASN A 104 -9.60 20.79 2.94
N PHE A 105 -10.19 20.73 1.73
CA PHE A 105 -9.62 20.04 0.57
C PHE A 105 -8.20 20.53 0.22
N TRP A 106 -7.96 21.83 0.35
CA TRP A 106 -6.68 22.45 0.03
C TRP A 106 -5.60 22.26 1.11
N SER A 107 -5.95 21.93 2.35
CA SER A 107 -4.95 21.70 3.41
C SER A 107 -4.22 20.37 3.23
N PHE A 108 -4.87 19.39 2.58
CA PHE A 108 -4.26 18.08 2.31
C PHE A 108 -3.13 18.16 1.27
N PHE A 109 -3.27 19.07 0.30
CA PHE A 109 -2.30 19.26 -0.79
C PHE A 109 -1.20 20.28 -0.48
N ARG A 110 -1.39 21.17 0.49
CA ARG A 110 -0.36 22.09 1.00
C ARG A 110 0.59 21.35 1.95
#